data_AF-A0A151TYV9-F1
#
_entry.id   AF-A0A151TYV9-F1
#
_cell.length_a   1.000
_cell.length_b   1.000
_cell.length_c   1.000
_cell.angle_alpha   90.00
_cell.angle_beta   90.00
_cell.angle_gamma   90.00
#
_symmetry.space_group_name_H-M   'P 1'
#
loop_
_entity.id
_entity.type
_entity.pdbx_description
1 polymer ?
#
loop_
_entity_poly.entity_id
_entity_poly.type
_entity_poly.pdbx_seq_one_letter_code
_entity_poly.pdbx_strand_id
1 'polypeptide(L)'
;MPKKVIRKVVVIQRNFLWGGEEGIRKISWVSWEKICKPKDQGGLGIKNIELFNDALLGKWRWNLFHYKNQLWGQILDSKYDGVEKLCVTEDQPNESIWWKNLRKVCGSRTTSRWFDNNIQWKVGNGKQIRFLDR
;
A
#
# COMPACT_ATOMS: atom_id res chain seq x y z
N MET A 1 3.42 -6.52 -0.80
CA MET A 1 4.15 -7.44 -1.71
C MET A 1 5.32 -8.10 -0.97
N PRO A 2 5.73 -9.35 -1.26
CA PRO A 2 6.89 -9.95 -0.60
C PRO A 2 8.18 -9.17 -0.86
N LYS A 3 8.99 -8.93 0.18
CA LYS A 3 10.24 -8.15 0.09
C LYS A 3 11.22 -8.70 -0.95
N LYS A 4 11.26 -10.02 -1.16
CA LYS A 4 12.11 -10.67 -2.16
C LYS A 4 11.75 -10.22 -3.59
N VAL A 5 10.47 -10.05 -3.88
CA VAL A 5 9.99 -9.59 -5.20
C VAL A 5 10.37 -8.13 -5.41
N ILE A 6 10.14 -7.28 -4.40
CA ILE A 6 10.55 -5.87 -4.40
C ILE A 6 12.05 -5.76 -4.71
N ARG A 7 12.89 -6.50 -3.98
CA ARG A 7 14.34 -6.50 -4.20
C ARG A 7 14.73 -6.91 -5.62
N LYS A 8 14.09 -7.93 -6.18
CA LYS A 8 14.35 -8.35 -7.57
C LYS A 8 14.00 -7.24 -8.57
N VAL A 9 12.85 -6.58 -8.40
CA VAL A 9 12.45 -5.46 -9.27
C VAL A 9 13.44 -4.31 -9.14
N VAL A 10 13.83 -3.95 -7.91
CA VAL A 10 14.83 -2.90 -7.67
C VAL A 10 16.18 -3.26 -8.31
N VAL A 11 16.61 -4.52 -8.25
CA VAL A 11 17.83 -4.97 -8.95
C VAL A 11 17.70 -4.76 -10.47
N ILE A 12 16.57 -5.14 -11.08
CA ILE A 12 16.34 -4.92 -12.51
C ILE A 12 16.41 -3.43 -12.86
N GLN A 13 15.75 -2.56 -12.07
CA GLN A 13 15.78 -1.10 -12.29
C GLN A 13 17.19 -0.52 -12.16
N ARG A 14 17.97 -1.00 -11.17
CA ARG A 14 19.36 -0.57 -10.94
C ARG A 14 20.29 -1.05 -12.04
N ASN A 15 20.11 -2.29 -12.50
CA ASN A 15 20.87 -2.84 -13.62
C ASN A 15 20.50 -2.13 -14.93
N PHE A 16 19.26 -1.72 -15.13
CA PHE A 16 18.93 -0.89 -16.29
C PHE A 16 19.61 0.48 -16.23
N LEU A 17 19.68 1.11 -15.05
CA LEU A 17 20.21 2.46 -14.90
C LEU A 17 21.76 2.51 -14.92
N TRP A 18 22.42 1.49 -14.37
CA TRP A 18 23.88 1.46 -14.21
C TRP A 18 24.54 0.20 -14.75
N GLY A 19 23.78 -0.83 -15.08
CA GLY A 19 24.32 -2.00 -15.78
C GLY A 19 24.69 -1.55 -17.19
N GLY A 20 25.97 -1.69 -17.50
CA GLY A 20 26.42 -1.65 -18.89
C GLY A 20 26.23 -3.03 -19.48
N GLU A 21 27.32 -3.63 -19.96
CA GLU A 21 27.32 -5.01 -20.42
C GLU A 21 27.00 -6.04 -19.32
N GLU A 22 26.43 -7.15 -19.76
CA GLU A 22 26.10 -8.30 -18.95
C GLU A 22 27.36 -8.86 -18.27
N GLY A 23 27.33 -8.99 -16.94
CA GLY A 23 28.47 -9.46 -16.12
C GLY A 23 29.32 -8.34 -15.50
N ILE A 24 29.21 -7.07 -15.93
CA ILE A 24 29.97 -5.96 -15.35
C ILE A 24 29.16 -5.25 -14.26
N ARG A 25 29.55 -5.45 -13.00
CA ARG A 25 28.94 -4.75 -11.85
C ARG A 25 29.52 -3.34 -11.72
N LYS A 26 28.80 -2.32 -12.21
CA LYS A 26 29.16 -0.90 -11.96
C LYS A 26 28.71 -0.44 -10.57
N ILE A 27 29.53 0.42 -9.97
CA ILE A 27 29.24 1.03 -8.66
C ILE A 27 28.13 2.09 -8.84
N SER A 28 27.08 2.02 -8.01
CA SER A 28 26.10 3.12 -7.93
C SER A 28 26.62 4.21 -7.00
N TRP A 29 27.05 5.33 -7.56
CA TRP A 29 27.53 6.48 -6.77
C TRP A 29 26.43 7.25 -6.04
N VAL A 30 25.17 7.04 -6.43
CA VAL A 30 24.00 7.71 -5.84
C VAL A 30 23.09 6.68 -5.19
N SER A 31 22.60 6.98 -3.98
CA SER A 31 21.66 6.09 -3.28
C SER A 31 20.35 5.94 -4.04
N TRP A 32 19.72 4.76 -3.94
CA TRP A 32 18.46 4.49 -4.64
C TRP A 32 17.35 5.44 -4.21
N GLU A 33 17.32 5.80 -2.93
CA GLU A 33 16.34 6.72 -2.36
C GLU A 33 16.42 8.11 -2.99
N LYS A 34 17.64 8.63 -3.22
CA LYS A 34 17.83 9.92 -3.90
C LYS A 34 17.32 9.88 -5.35
N ILE A 35 17.54 8.77 -6.04
CA ILE A 35 17.09 8.60 -7.43
C ILE A 35 15.58 8.51 -7.53
N CYS A 36 14.94 7.91 -6.53
CA CYS A 36 13.48 7.81 -6.48
C CYS A 36 12.78 9.16 -6.23
N LYS A 37 13.51 10.20 -5.82
CA LYS A 37 12.91 11.52 -5.61
C LYS A 37 12.39 12.12 -6.92
N PRO A 38 11.38 13.00 -6.85
CA PRO A 38 10.95 13.81 -7.98
C PRO A 38 12.08 14.60 -8.65
N LYS A 39 11.93 14.94 -9.94
CA LYS A 39 12.96 15.66 -10.72
C LYS A 39 13.26 17.05 -10.17
N ASP A 40 12.22 17.75 -9.73
CA ASP A 40 12.27 19.05 -9.03
C ASP A 40 13.00 18.98 -7.68
N GLN A 41 13.16 17.78 -7.11
CA GLN A 41 13.92 17.53 -5.87
C GLN A 41 15.29 16.89 -6.14
N GLY A 42 15.78 16.93 -7.38
CA GLY A 42 17.10 16.42 -7.78
C GLY A 42 17.19 14.90 -7.96
N GLY A 43 16.06 14.19 -8.03
CA GLY A 43 16.02 12.78 -8.39
C GLY A 43 15.67 12.53 -9.86
N LEU A 44 15.42 11.27 -10.22
CA LEU A 44 14.99 10.87 -11.57
C LEU A 44 13.48 10.65 -11.69
N GLY A 45 12.74 10.72 -10.58
CA GLY A 45 11.31 10.44 -10.53
C GLY A 45 10.96 8.96 -10.68
N ILE A 46 11.93 8.05 -10.47
CA ILE A 46 11.67 6.60 -10.48
C ILE A 46 10.83 6.26 -9.26
N LYS A 47 9.73 5.51 -9.44
CA LYS A 47 8.87 5.13 -8.31
C LYS A 47 9.61 4.20 -7.36
N ASN A 48 9.69 4.57 -6.09
CA ASN A 48 10.06 3.66 -5.03
C ASN A 48 8.96 2.57 -4.93
N ILE A 49 9.31 1.33 -5.26
CA ILE A 49 8.38 0.20 -5.34
C ILE A 49 7.76 -0.15 -3.98
N GLU A 50 8.48 0.07 -2.88
CA GLU A 50 7.95 -0.15 -1.53
C GLU A 50 6.83 0.85 -1.24
N LEU A 51 7.12 2.15 -1.38
CA LEU A 51 6.13 3.21 -1.20
C LEU A 51 4.95 3.09 -2.16
N PHE A 52 5.21 2.69 -3.41
CA PHE A 52 4.16 2.48 -4.40
C PHE A 52 3.26 1.30 -4.04
N ASN A 53 3.81 0.19 -3.52
CA ASN A 53 3.02 -0.92 -3.00
C ASN A 53 2.15 -0.47 -1.80
N ASP A 54 2.69 0.33 -0.88
CA ASP A 54 1.93 0.82 0.27
C ASP A 54 0.80 1.75 -0.15
N ALA A 55 1.05 2.64 -1.12
CA ALA A 55 0.01 3.47 -1.72
C ALA A 55 -1.09 2.63 -2.41
N LEU A 56 -0.72 1.55 -3.12
CA LEU A 56 -1.69 0.64 -3.72
C LEU A 56 -2.53 -0.11 -2.67
N LEU A 57 -1.92 -0.55 -1.57
CA LEU A 57 -2.67 -1.15 -0.46
C LEU A 57 -3.62 -0.12 0.18
N GLY A 58 -3.19 1.13 0.32
CA GLY A 58 -4.05 2.24 0.72
C GLY A 58 -5.25 2.42 -0.23
N LYS A 59 -5.02 2.40 -1.54
CA LYS A 59 -6.11 2.45 -2.55
C LYS A 59 -7.08 1.27 -2.38
N TRP A 60 -6.57 0.06 -2.13
CA TRP A 60 -7.43 -1.10 -1.85
C TRP A 60 -8.26 -0.92 -0.60
N ARG A 61 -7.65 -0.44 0.49
CA ARG A 61 -8.36 -0.13 1.75
C ARG A 61 -9.46 0.93 1.51
N TRP A 62 -9.15 2.00 0.78
CA TRP A 62 -10.12 3.02 0.39
C TRP A 62 -11.29 2.43 -0.42
N ASN A 63 -10.98 1.62 -1.43
CA ASN A 63 -12.01 1.01 -2.26
C ASN A 63 -12.90 0.05 -1.48
N LEU A 64 -12.34 -0.67 -0.50
CA LEU A 64 -13.11 -1.53 0.39
C LEU A 64 -14.11 -0.75 1.24
N PHE A 65 -13.81 0.50 1.61
CA PHE A 65 -14.77 1.35 2.30
C PHE A 65 -15.89 1.84 1.39
N HIS A 66 -15.57 2.22 0.15
CA HIS A 66 -16.54 2.87 -0.76
C HIS A 66 -17.34 1.91 -1.65
N TYR A 67 -16.79 0.74 -1.99
CA TYR A 67 -17.34 -0.14 -3.02
C TYR A 67 -17.62 -1.56 -2.48
N LYS A 68 -18.09 -1.66 -1.23
CA LYS A 68 -18.46 -2.94 -0.59
C LYS A 68 -19.46 -3.77 -1.41
N ASN A 69 -20.37 -3.11 -2.13
CA ASN A 69 -21.44 -3.76 -2.88
C ASN A 69 -21.01 -4.33 -4.25
N GLN A 70 -19.75 -4.15 -4.64
CA GLN A 70 -19.22 -4.77 -5.85
C GLN A 70 -18.90 -6.25 -5.59
N LEU A 71 -18.97 -7.10 -6.62
CA LEU A 71 -18.76 -8.54 -6.49
C LEU A 71 -17.45 -8.89 -5.76
N TRP A 72 -16.34 -8.22 -6.12
CA TRP A 72 -15.05 -8.43 -5.46
C TRP A 72 -15.07 -8.04 -3.97
N GLY A 73 -15.84 -7.00 -3.61
CA GLY A 73 -16.03 -6.56 -2.23
C GLY A 73 -16.81 -7.59 -1.43
N GLN A 74 -17.91 -8.10 -1.98
CA GLN A 74 -18.71 -9.17 -1.38
C GLN A 74 -17.93 -10.46 -1.18
N ILE A 75 -17.09 -10.85 -2.17
CA ILE A 75 -16.22 -12.02 -2.05
C ILE A 75 -15.22 -11.84 -0.90
N LEU A 76 -14.59 -10.67 -0.79
CA LEU A 76 -13.65 -10.40 0.30
C LEU A 76 -14.35 -10.35 1.66
N ASP A 77 -15.53 -9.74 1.72
CA ASP A 77 -16.36 -9.68 2.93
C ASP A 77 -16.73 -11.08 3.42
N SER A 78 -17.19 -11.96 2.51
CA SER A 78 -17.50 -13.36 2.82
C SER A 78 -16.26 -14.16 3.23
N LYS A 79 -15.13 -13.97 2.54
CA LYS A 79 -13.91 -14.74 2.81
C LYS A 79 -13.24 -14.37 4.13
N TYR A 80 -13.31 -13.11 4.52
CA TYR A 80 -12.60 -12.57 5.68
C TYR A 80 -13.54 -12.16 6.83
N ASP A 81 -14.79 -12.62 6.78
CA ASP A 81 -15.79 -12.46 7.83
C ASP A 81 -16.07 -10.98 8.20
N GLY A 82 -16.22 -10.16 7.15
CA GLY A 82 -16.53 -8.75 7.27
C GLY A 82 -15.33 -7.83 7.07
N VAL A 83 -15.41 -6.94 6.09
CA VAL A 83 -14.43 -5.87 5.83
C VAL A 83 -14.26 -4.94 7.05
N GLU A 84 -15.30 -4.84 7.88
CA GLU A 84 -15.26 -4.05 9.12
C GLU A 84 -14.24 -4.59 10.13
N LYS A 85 -13.96 -5.90 10.08
CA LYS A 85 -12.97 -6.53 10.95
C LYS A 85 -11.53 -6.31 10.49
N LEU A 86 -11.32 -5.77 9.28
CA LEU A 86 -9.98 -5.58 8.68
C LEU A 86 -9.01 -4.85 9.62
N CYS A 87 -9.47 -3.83 10.34
CA CYS A 87 -8.63 -3.04 11.23
C CYS A 87 -8.80 -3.38 12.72
N VAL A 88 -9.66 -4.33 13.08
CA VAL A 88 -10.04 -4.63 14.48
C VAL A 88 -9.48 -5.96 14.95
N THR A 89 -9.41 -6.97 14.08
CA THR A 89 -8.99 -8.32 14.45
C THR A 89 -7.49 -8.57 14.29
N GLU A 90 -6.95 -9.46 15.12
CA GLU A 90 -5.56 -9.92 15.02
C GLU A 90 -5.37 -10.86 13.82
N ASP A 91 -4.11 -10.96 13.35
CA ASP A 91 -3.71 -11.79 12.21
C ASP A 91 -4.13 -13.24 12.41
N GLN A 92 -4.93 -13.77 11.48
CA GLN A 92 -5.32 -15.18 11.50
C GLN A 92 -4.31 -16.05 10.72
N PRO A 93 -4.07 -17.32 11.12
CA PRO A 93 -3.09 -18.19 10.48
C PRO A 93 -3.34 -18.36 8.98
N ASN A 94 -4.61 -18.54 8.60
CA ASN A 94 -5.07 -18.87 7.25
C ASN A 94 -5.31 -17.65 6.35
N GLU A 95 -4.98 -16.44 6.81
CA GLU A 95 -5.11 -15.24 5.99
C GLU A 95 -4.06 -15.21 4.88
N SER A 96 -4.49 -14.71 3.72
CA SER A 96 -3.58 -14.51 2.58
C SER A 96 -2.51 -13.48 2.93
N ILE A 97 -1.33 -13.63 2.35
CA ILE A 97 -0.23 -12.63 2.49
C ILE A 97 -0.71 -11.24 2.07
N TRP A 98 -1.60 -11.15 1.09
CA TRP A 98 -2.18 -9.88 0.66
C TRP A 98 -3.06 -9.25 1.76
N TRP A 99 -3.95 -10.02 2.40
CA TRP A 99 -4.80 -9.54 3.48
C TRP A 99 -3.98 -9.07 4.69
N LYS A 100 -2.97 -9.86 5.09
CA LYS A 100 -2.02 -9.46 6.17
C LYS A 100 -1.29 -8.15 5.83
N ASN A 101 -0.90 -7.96 4.57
CA ASN A 101 -0.28 -6.69 4.16
C ASN A 101 -1.29 -5.53 4.14
N LEU A 102 -2.55 -5.78 3.78
CA LEU A 102 -3.60 -4.78 3.80
C LEU A 102 -3.91 -4.34 5.23
N ARG A 103 -3.96 -5.27 6.20
CA ARG A 103 -4.12 -4.97 7.63
C ARG A 103 -3.04 -4.02 8.15
N LYS A 104 -1.79 -4.13 7.69
CA LYS A 104 -0.72 -3.20 8.08
C LYS A 104 -1.02 -1.74 7.71
N VAL A 105 -1.86 -1.49 6.70
CA VAL A 105 -2.30 -0.14 6.34
C VAL A 105 -3.30 0.44 7.34
N CYS A 106 -4.00 -0.41 8.12
CA CYS A 106 -4.78 0.03 9.29
C CYS A 106 -3.91 0.58 10.43
N GLY A 107 -2.59 0.40 10.34
CA GLY A 107 -1.70 0.66 11.46
C GLY A 107 -1.86 -0.38 12.57
N SER A 108 -0.96 -0.32 13.55
CA SER A 108 -0.96 -1.16 14.76
C SER A 108 -0.16 -0.44 15.85
N ARG A 109 0.02 -1.02 17.04
CA ARG A 109 0.93 -0.45 18.07
C ARG A 109 2.35 -0.24 17.54
N THR A 110 2.77 -1.04 16.56
CA THR A 110 4.12 -1.01 15.98
C THR A 110 4.20 -0.35 14.60
N THR A 111 3.07 -0.08 13.95
CA THR A 111 3.02 0.38 12.56
C THR A 111 2.32 1.72 12.46
N SER A 112 2.95 2.68 11.77
CA SER A 112 2.43 4.03 11.56
C SER A 112 1.01 4.02 11.00
N ARG A 113 0.10 4.81 11.60
CA ARG A 113 -1.26 5.07 11.11
C ARG A 113 -1.28 6.12 9.99
N TRP A 114 -0.31 6.04 9.07
CA TRP A 114 -0.14 7.03 8.02
C TRP A 114 -1.41 7.20 7.18
N PHE A 115 -2.14 6.11 6.89
CA PHE A 115 -3.35 6.18 6.08
C PHE A 115 -4.47 6.94 6.80
N ASP A 116 -4.70 6.63 8.07
CA ASP A 116 -5.76 7.29 8.86
C ASP A 116 -5.45 8.78 9.07
N ASN A 117 -4.18 9.12 9.29
CA ASN A 117 -3.73 10.51 9.43
C ASN A 117 -3.91 11.34 8.13
N ASN A 118 -4.11 10.70 6.98
CA ASN A 118 -4.29 11.35 5.69
C ASN A 118 -5.73 11.22 5.15
N ILE A 119 -6.67 10.69 5.96
CA ILE A 119 -8.09 10.64 5.61
C ILE A 119 -8.84 11.74 6.34
N GLN A 120 -9.75 12.38 5.62
CA GLN A 120 -10.68 13.34 6.18
C GLN A 120 -12.11 12.94 5.81
N TRP A 121 -13.01 13.07 6.78
CA TRP A 121 -14.44 12.93 6.54
C TRP A 121 -14.95 14.17 5.84
N LYS A 122 -15.56 13.99 4.67
CA LYS A 122 -16.33 15.04 4.01
C LYS A 122 -17.81 14.79 4.27
N VAL A 123 -18.40 15.64 5.11
CA VAL A 123 -19.83 15.57 5.40
C VAL A 123 -20.60 15.91 4.12
N GLY A 124 -21.46 14.99 3.69
CA GLY A 124 -22.32 15.16 2.53
C GLY A 124 -23.60 15.93 2.88
N ASN A 125 -24.67 15.69 2.11
CA ASN A 125 -25.98 16.33 2.28
C ASN A 125 -26.85 15.75 3.42
N GLY A 126 -26.25 15.07 4.40
CA GLY A 126 -26.96 14.47 5.54
C GLY A 126 -27.81 13.23 5.24
N LYS A 127 -27.97 12.80 3.98
CA LYS A 127 -28.79 11.60 3.64
C LYS A 127 -28.13 10.28 4.04
N GLN A 128 -26.81 10.26 4.22
CA GLN A 128 -26.00 9.06 4.48
C GLN A 128 -25.32 9.09 5.86
N ILE A 129 -25.55 10.12 6.67
CA ILE A 129 -24.95 10.27 7.99
C ILE A 129 -26.10 10.42 8.98
N ARG A 130 -26.25 9.45 9.89
CA ARG A 130 -27.16 9.56 11.02
C ARG A 130 -26.46 10.35 12.11
N PHE A 131 -27.03 11.48 12.49
CA PHE A 131 -26.49 12.36 13.53
C PHE A 131 -27.02 12.03 14.93
N LEU A 132 -27.99 11.12 15.05
CA LEU A 132 -28.66 10.79 16.30
C LEU A 132 -28.89 9.28 16.40
N ASP A 133 -28.40 8.68 17.49
CA ASP A 133 -28.95 7.43 18.03
C ASP A 133 -30.30 7.76 18.69
N ARG A 134 -31.32 6.95 18.41
CA ARG A 134 -32.59 6.91 19.14
C ARG A 134 -32.73 5.56 19.79
#